data_AF-A0A5Q4TFS0-F1
#
_entry.id   AF-A0A5Q4TFS0-F1
#
_cell.length_a   1.000
_cell.length_b   1.000
_cell.length_c   1.000
_cell.angle_alpha   90.00
_cell.angle_beta   90.00
_cell.angle_gamma   90.00
#
_symmetry.space_group_name_H-M   'P 1'
#
loop_
_entity.id
_entity.type
_entity.pdbx_description
1 polymer ?
#
loop_
_entity_poly.entity_id
_entity_poly.type
_entity_poly.pdbx_seq_one_letter_code
_entity_poly.pdbx_strand_id
1 'polypeptide(L)'
;MITGCDTVLLAHGPVPEAIERFLGVWSQRWPHLRIAVGDEDTDVFSPWTPGATAWDGSTGRLLVARDEEMVAGWDETGYVLDATGEGPFSLAYEPAGWRSLKALALEDPYVRTGFGYEPYEVTLVGSGLRMITVVAPDEGEFGRTVVDTLTACLDGGPDGG
;
A
#
# COMPACT_ATOMS: atom_id res chain seq x y z
N MET A 1 4.24 -15.93 13.64
CA MET A 1 3.70 -14.66 14.17
C MET A 1 4.00 -13.65 13.08
N ILE A 2 2.99 -13.10 12.41
CA ILE A 2 3.24 -12.02 11.44
C ILE A 2 3.62 -10.81 12.29
N THR A 3 4.91 -10.51 12.31
CA THR A 3 5.46 -9.27 12.84
C THR A 3 5.18 -8.16 11.82
N GLY A 4 4.88 -6.95 12.25
CA GLY A 4 4.56 -5.82 11.37
C GLY A 4 3.35 -5.01 11.82
N CYS A 5 3.22 -3.81 11.27
CA CYS A 5 2.13 -2.87 11.52
C CYS A 5 1.30 -2.74 10.24
N ASP A 6 -0.01 -2.95 10.36
CA ASP A 6 -0.94 -2.79 9.25
C ASP A 6 -1.50 -1.37 9.18
N THR A 7 -1.67 -0.88 7.95
CA THR A 7 -2.37 0.36 7.65
C THR A 7 -3.39 0.10 6.55
N VAL A 8 -4.63 0.54 6.76
CA VAL A 8 -5.72 0.34 5.82
C VAL A 8 -6.06 1.65 5.11
N LEU A 9 -6.01 1.62 3.79
CA LEU A 9 -6.45 2.71 2.91
C LEU A 9 -7.78 2.33 2.25
N LEU A 10 -8.65 3.32 2.07
CA LEU A 10 -9.89 3.20 1.30
C LEU A 10 -9.79 4.11 0.08
N ALA A 11 -9.83 3.52 -1.11
CA ALA A 11 -9.70 4.27 -2.35
C ALA A 11 -10.68 3.78 -3.42
N HIS A 12 -11.04 4.68 -4.32
CA HIS A 12 -11.80 4.36 -5.53
C HIS A 12 -10.85 4.23 -6.72
N GLY A 13 -11.21 3.38 -7.68
CA GLY A 13 -10.59 3.38 -9.01
C GLY A 13 -9.61 2.24 -9.26
N PRO A 14 -8.77 2.38 -10.31
CA PRO A 14 -7.87 1.35 -10.79
C PRO A 14 -6.69 1.14 -9.83
N VAL A 15 -6.90 0.35 -8.77
CA VAL A 15 -5.86 0.02 -7.78
C VAL A 15 -4.63 -0.65 -8.41
N PRO A 16 -4.75 -1.59 -9.36
CA PRO A 16 -3.58 -2.15 -10.04
C PRO A 16 -2.68 -1.11 -10.69
N GLU A 17 -3.26 -0.11 -11.36
CA GLU A 17 -2.53 0.96 -12.01
C GLU A 17 -1.86 1.90 -10.99
N ALA A 18 -2.48 2.11 -9.82
CA ALA A 18 -1.84 2.80 -8.71
C ALA A 18 -0.66 2.00 -8.13
N ILE A 19 -0.78 0.67 -8.00
CA ILE A 19 0.31 -0.22 -7.57
C ILE A 19 1.46 -0.20 -8.57
N GLU A 20 1.17 -0.22 -9.87
CA GLU A 20 2.21 -0.14 -10.91
C GLU A 20 3.01 1.18 -10.81
N ARG A 21 2.31 2.31 -10.63
CA ARG A 21 2.96 3.61 -10.39
C ARG A 21 3.78 3.62 -9.12
N PHE A 22 3.23 3.07 -8.03
CA PHE A 22 3.90 2.95 -6.75
C PHE A 22 5.21 2.16 -6.87
N LEU A 23 5.19 1.01 -7.54
CA LEU A 23 6.39 0.20 -7.78
C LEU A 23 7.40 0.95 -8.65
N GLY A 24 6.96 1.75 -9.60
CA GLY A 24 7.83 2.63 -10.40
C GLY A 24 8.48 3.78 -9.63
N VAL A 25 7.86 4.26 -8.55
CA VAL A 25 8.52 5.18 -7.62
C VAL A 25 9.55 4.42 -6.78
N TRP A 26 9.16 3.28 -6.22
CA TRP A 26 10.04 2.47 -5.37
C TRP A 26 11.26 1.93 -6.11
N SER A 27 11.13 1.58 -7.40
CA SER A 27 12.28 1.09 -8.18
C SER A 27 13.37 2.13 -8.39
N GLN A 28 13.04 3.43 -8.29
CA GLN A 28 14.04 4.50 -8.33
C GLN A 28 14.87 4.52 -7.05
N ARG A 29 14.26 4.18 -5.91
CA ARG A 29 14.92 4.03 -4.60
C ARG A 29 15.62 2.68 -4.47
N TRP A 30 15.03 1.61 -5.00
CA TRP A 30 15.48 0.22 -4.95
C TRP A 30 15.71 -0.32 -6.36
N PRO A 31 16.91 -0.11 -6.96
CA PRO A 31 17.19 -0.54 -8.33
C PRO A 31 17.11 -2.05 -8.59
N HIS A 32 17.16 -2.86 -7.51
CA HIS A 32 17.07 -4.31 -7.55
C HIS A 32 15.74 -4.84 -6.99
N LEU A 33 14.71 -3.96 -6.94
CA LEU A 33 13.37 -4.23 -6.44
C LEU A 33 12.87 -5.60 -6.89
N ARG A 34 12.41 -6.38 -5.93
CA ARG A 34 11.82 -7.68 -6.15
C ARG A 34 10.39 -7.70 -5.65
N ILE A 35 9.54 -8.38 -6.43
CA ILE A 35 8.15 -8.57 -6.09
C ILE A 35 7.77 -10.03 -6.16
N ALA A 36 6.82 -10.40 -5.33
CA ALA A 36 6.14 -11.68 -5.41
C ALA A 36 4.62 -11.41 -5.37
N VAL A 37 3.87 -12.03 -6.29
CA VAL A 37 2.44 -11.77 -6.49
C VAL A 37 1.70 -13.09 -6.41
N GLY A 38 0.69 -13.16 -5.54
CA GLY A 38 -0.08 -14.38 -5.34
C GLY A 38 -0.72 -14.45 -3.95
N ASP A 39 -1.61 -15.42 -3.80
CA ASP A 39 -2.37 -15.67 -2.57
C ASP A 39 -1.79 -16.84 -1.75
N GLU A 40 -0.74 -17.51 -2.24
CA GLU A 40 -0.21 -18.75 -1.65
C GLU A 40 1.21 -18.58 -1.08
N ASP A 41 1.55 -19.35 -0.04
CA ASP A 41 2.85 -19.35 0.66
C ASP A 41 4.05 -19.84 -0.21
N THR A 42 3.93 -19.81 -1.54
CA THR A 42 4.97 -20.20 -2.51
C THR A 42 5.40 -19.06 -3.42
N ASP A 43 5.05 -17.82 -3.06
CA ASP A 43 5.31 -16.61 -3.83
C ASP A 43 6.82 -16.46 -4.15
N VAL A 44 7.18 -16.75 -5.41
CA VAL A 44 8.56 -16.65 -5.89
C VAL A 44 8.86 -15.19 -6.20
N PHE A 45 9.79 -14.60 -5.44
CA PHE A 45 10.27 -13.25 -5.72
C PHE A 45 11.00 -13.18 -7.07
N SER A 46 10.53 -12.30 -7.93
CA SER A 46 11.13 -11.99 -9.22
C SER A 46 11.54 -10.52 -9.30
N PRO A 47 12.53 -10.15 -10.13
CA PRO A 47 12.84 -8.74 -10.36
C PRO A 47 11.62 -8.01 -10.91
N TRP A 48 11.27 -6.87 -10.33
CA TRP A 48 10.17 -6.06 -10.83
C TRP A 48 10.53 -5.50 -12.20
N THR A 49 9.59 -5.64 -13.15
CA THR A 49 9.69 -5.09 -14.50
C THR A 49 8.38 -4.38 -14.83
N PRO A 50 8.40 -3.09 -15.21
CA PRO A 50 7.20 -2.35 -15.56
C PRO A 50 6.36 -3.07 -16.64
N GLY A 51 5.06 -3.22 -16.37
CA GLY A 51 4.08 -3.83 -17.28
C GLY A 51 4.22 -5.35 -17.46
N ALA A 52 5.12 -6.02 -16.74
CA ALA A 52 5.29 -7.47 -16.83
C ALA A 52 4.29 -8.24 -15.95
N THR A 53 3.76 -7.61 -14.90
CA THR A 53 2.82 -8.24 -13.98
C THR A 53 1.40 -8.17 -14.51
N ALA A 54 0.73 -9.31 -14.59
CA ALA A 54 -0.71 -9.38 -14.84
C ALA A 54 -1.46 -9.26 -13.50
N TRP A 55 -2.04 -8.10 -13.25
CA TRP A 55 -2.81 -7.85 -12.03
C TRP A 55 -4.26 -8.31 -12.18
N ASP A 56 -4.81 -8.93 -11.14
CA ASP A 56 -6.26 -9.12 -11.04
C ASP A 56 -6.91 -7.77 -10.70
N GLY A 57 -7.93 -7.38 -11.47
CA GLY A 57 -8.56 -6.07 -11.34
C GLY A 57 -9.39 -5.89 -10.06
N SER A 58 -9.57 -6.96 -9.27
CA SER A 58 -10.50 -7.03 -8.15
C SER A 58 -9.85 -7.32 -6.80
N THR A 59 -8.94 -8.26 -6.75
CA THR A 59 -8.21 -8.66 -5.56
C THR A 59 -6.76 -8.88 -5.90
N GLY A 60 -5.85 -8.67 -4.95
CA GLY A 60 -4.46 -9.05 -5.18
C GLY A 60 -3.64 -8.89 -3.92
N ARG A 61 -2.57 -9.68 -3.85
CA ARG A 61 -1.56 -9.61 -2.81
C ARG A 61 -0.18 -9.54 -3.46
N LEU A 62 0.66 -8.72 -2.85
CA LEU A 62 1.97 -8.36 -3.34
C LEU A 62 2.93 -8.28 -2.16
N LEU A 63 4.05 -8.99 -2.25
CA LEU A 63 5.20 -8.83 -1.36
C LEU A 63 6.27 -8.02 -2.09
N VAL A 64 6.90 -7.09 -1.38
CA VAL A 64 7.90 -6.19 -1.95
C VAL A 64 9.17 -6.23 -1.09
N ALA A 65 10.30 -6.45 -1.75
CA ALA A 65 11.62 -6.46 -1.13
C ALA A 65 12.61 -5.65 -1.98
N ARG A 66 13.61 -5.04 -1.32
CA ARG A 66 14.62 -4.23 -2.01
C ARG A 66 15.47 -5.02 -2.98
N ASP A 67 15.87 -6.23 -2.60
CA ASP A 67 16.85 -7.07 -3.30
C ASP A 67 16.77 -8.53 -2.82
N GLU A 68 17.66 -9.38 -3.34
CA GLU A 68 17.75 -10.80 -2.99
C GLU A 68 18.17 -11.05 -1.52
N GLU A 69 18.97 -10.17 -0.93
CA GLU A 69 19.42 -10.32 0.46
C GLU A 69 18.26 -10.11 1.42
N MET A 70 17.43 -9.10 1.16
CA MET A 70 16.20 -8.86 1.93
C MET A 70 15.19 -10.01 1.76
N VAL A 71 15.09 -10.59 0.57
CA VAL A 71 14.25 -11.79 0.34
C VAL A 71 14.76 -12.98 1.16
N ALA A 72 16.07 -13.25 1.13
CA ALA A 72 16.65 -14.35 1.89
C ALA A 72 16.48 -14.19 3.41
N GLY A 73 16.56 -12.95 3.92
CA GLY A 73 16.32 -12.64 5.33
C GLY A 73 14.84 -12.68 5.74
N TRP A 74 13.92 -12.61 4.78
CA TRP A 74 12.47 -12.57 5.05
C TRP A 74 12.01 -13.84 5.77
N ASP A 75 12.39 -15.01 5.28
CA ASP A 75 11.94 -16.29 5.86
C ASP A 75 12.38 -16.46 7.33
N GLU A 76 13.52 -15.86 7.69
CA GLU A 76 14.10 -15.95 9.02
C GLU A 76 13.56 -14.88 9.98
N THR A 77 13.33 -13.66 9.48
CA THR A 77 13.07 -12.48 10.33
C THR A 77 11.71 -11.81 10.10
N GLY A 78 11.02 -12.12 9.01
CA GLY A 78 9.74 -11.52 8.64
C GLY A 78 9.87 -10.03 8.33
N TYR A 79 8.93 -9.23 8.84
CA TYR A 79 8.92 -7.78 8.64
C TYR A 79 9.82 -7.09 9.67
N VAL A 80 11.12 -7.00 9.37
CA VAL A 80 12.11 -6.32 10.22
C VAL A 80 12.90 -5.33 9.38
N LEU A 81 13.24 -4.18 9.98
CA LEU A 81 14.14 -3.21 9.36
C LEU A 81 15.60 -3.71 9.44
N ASP A 82 16.33 -3.52 8.35
CA ASP A 82 17.78 -3.75 8.30
C ASP A 82 18.57 -2.57 8.88
N ALA A 83 19.90 -2.63 8.79
CA ALA A 83 20.79 -1.59 9.29
C ALA A 83 20.64 -0.23 8.58
N THR A 84 19.98 -0.19 7.43
CA THR A 84 19.66 1.05 6.69
C THR A 84 18.34 1.67 7.13
N GLY A 85 17.59 1.01 8.02
CA GLY A 85 16.26 1.44 8.44
C GLY A 85 15.18 1.14 7.41
N GLU A 86 15.42 0.21 6.51
CA GLU A 86 14.49 -0.24 5.48
C GLU A 86 14.14 -1.70 5.67
N GLY A 87 12.97 -2.13 5.22
CA GLY A 87 12.59 -3.54 5.33
C GLY A 87 11.54 -3.95 4.32
N PRO A 88 11.23 -5.25 4.29
CA PRO A 88 10.19 -5.75 3.42
C PRO A 88 8.82 -5.21 3.81
N PHE A 89 7.92 -5.11 2.84
CA PHE A 89 6.52 -4.78 3.10
C PHE A 89 5.59 -5.55 2.16
N SER A 90 4.31 -5.59 2.50
CA SER A 90 3.28 -6.19 1.65
C SER A 90 2.11 -5.26 1.42
N LEU A 91 1.45 -5.49 0.30
CA LEU A 91 0.24 -4.82 -0.12
C LEU A 91 -0.79 -5.89 -0.44
N ALA A 92 -2.02 -5.71 0.04
CA ALA A 92 -3.16 -6.49 -0.39
C ALA A 92 -4.30 -5.54 -0.74
N TYR A 93 -5.10 -5.84 -1.75
CA TYR A 93 -6.30 -5.10 -2.06
C TYR A 93 -7.46 -6.01 -2.37
N GLU A 94 -8.66 -5.56 -2.02
CA GLU A 94 -9.92 -6.27 -2.26
C GLU A 94 -11.10 -5.28 -2.33
N PRO A 95 -12.28 -5.67 -2.84
CA PRO A 95 -13.49 -4.85 -2.69
C PRO A 95 -13.80 -4.65 -1.21
N ALA A 96 -14.24 -3.45 -0.82
CA ALA A 96 -14.52 -3.11 0.58
C ALA A 96 -15.52 -4.06 1.28
N GLY A 97 -16.35 -4.82 0.54
CA GLY A 97 -17.20 -5.91 1.08
C GLY A 97 -18.38 -5.47 1.94
N TRP A 98 -18.29 -4.31 2.61
CA TRP A 98 -19.34 -3.70 3.42
C TRP A 98 -20.18 -2.71 2.60
N ARG A 99 -21.46 -2.56 2.98
CA ARG A 99 -22.37 -1.58 2.36
C ARG A 99 -22.04 -0.14 2.77
N SER A 100 -21.84 0.06 4.07
CA SER A 100 -21.49 1.35 4.64
C SER A 100 -20.76 1.19 5.97
N LEU A 101 -19.87 2.12 6.30
CA LEU A 101 -19.14 2.18 7.55
C LEU A 101 -19.23 3.60 8.15
N LYS A 102 -19.27 3.70 9.49
CA LYS A 102 -19.18 4.97 10.20
C LYS A 102 -17.74 5.29 10.49
N ALA A 103 -17.29 6.49 10.11
CA ALA A 103 -15.95 6.98 10.36
C ALA A 103 -16.01 8.36 11.02
N LEU A 104 -15.03 8.68 11.87
CA LEU A 104 -14.87 10.02 12.40
C LEU A 104 -13.95 10.79 11.47
N ALA A 105 -14.44 11.85 10.83
CA ALA A 105 -13.61 12.72 10.03
C ALA A 105 -12.75 13.56 10.98
N LEU A 106 -11.43 13.38 10.95
CA LEU A 106 -10.48 14.14 11.78
C LEU A 106 -10.01 15.43 11.10
N GLU A 107 -10.27 15.58 9.80
CA GLU A 107 -9.91 16.73 8.98
C GLU A 107 -11.12 17.20 8.17
N ASP A 108 -11.16 18.50 7.82
CA ASP A 108 -12.28 19.09 7.06
C ASP A 108 -12.30 18.58 5.61
N PRO A 109 -13.26 17.73 5.21
CA PRO A 109 -13.33 17.21 3.85
C PRO A 109 -13.70 18.29 2.82
N TYR A 110 -14.11 19.49 3.25
CA TYR A 110 -14.43 20.61 2.36
C TYR A 110 -13.28 21.59 2.17
N VAL A 111 -12.12 21.38 2.83
CA VAL A 111 -10.93 22.24 2.74
C VAL A 111 -11.27 23.73 2.97
N ARG A 112 -12.15 24.03 3.92
CA ARG A 112 -12.58 25.42 4.17
C ARG A 112 -11.56 26.12 5.05
N THR A 113 -11.07 27.26 4.60
CA THR A 113 -10.20 28.12 5.41
C THR A 113 -11.02 29.05 6.31
N GLY A 114 -10.64 29.20 7.58
CA GLY A 114 -11.11 30.31 8.44
C GLY A 114 -12.18 29.96 9.49
N PHE A 115 -12.61 28.71 9.59
CA PHE A 115 -13.47 28.23 10.68
C PHE A 115 -12.76 27.12 11.47
N GLY A 116 -13.05 27.03 12.77
CA GLY A 116 -12.60 25.90 13.57
C GLY A 116 -13.24 24.61 13.08
N TYR A 117 -12.44 23.56 12.93
CA TYR A 117 -12.93 22.24 12.56
C TYR A 117 -13.20 21.41 13.83
N GLU A 118 -14.40 20.85 13.94
CA GLU A 118 -14.74 19.87 14.97
C GLU A 118 -14.94 18.50 14.31
N PRO A 119 -14.26 17.45 14.78
CA PRO A 119 -14.45 16.10 14.25
C PRO A 119 -15.91 15.66 14.33
N TYR A 120 -16.43 15.12 13.23
CA TYR A 120 -17.81 14.64 13.15
C TYR A 120 -17.91 13.30 12.43
N GLU A 121 -18.97 12.56 12.73
CA GLU A 121 -19.21 11.26 12.11
C GLU A 121 -19.65 11.43 10.65
N VAL A 122 -19.00 10.70 9.76
CA VAL A 122 -19.37 10.53 8.35
C VAL A 122 -19.80 9.08 8.09
N THR A 123 -20.63 8.91 7.06
CA THR A 123 -20.94 7.59 6.51
C THR A 123 -20.13 7.40 5.24
N LEU A 124 -19.26 6.40 5.22
CA LEU A 124 -18.61 5.93 3.99
C LEU A 124 -19.52 4.91 3.31
N VAL A 125 -19.68 5.02 1.99
CA VAL A 125 -20.43 4.06 1.17
C VAL A 125 -19.43 3.19 0.43
N GLY A 126 -19.49 1.87 0.65
CA GLY A 126 -18.45 0.94 0.17
C GLY A 126 -18.53 0.62 -1.32
N SER A 127 -19.60 1.02 -1.99
CA SER A 127 -19.77 0.77 -3.43
C SER A 127 -18.69 1.48 -4.24
N GLY A 128 -17.92 0.70 -5.01
CA GLY A 128 -16.79 1.21 -5.80
C GLY A 128 -15.51 1.44 -4.99
N LEU A 129 -15.55 1.30 -3.66
CA LEU A 129 -14.36 1.38 -2.82
C LEU A 129 -13.63 0.05 -2.77
N ARG A 130 -12.31 0.16 -2.75
CA ARG A 130 -11.36 -0.91 -2.47
C ARG A 130 -10.77 -0.67 -1.09
N MET A 131 -10.57 -1.76 -0.37
CA MET A 131 -9.73 -1.78 0.83
C MET A 131 -8.34 -2.18 0.40
N ILE A 132 -7.33 -1.39 0.78
CA ILE A 132 -5.93 -1.67 0.53
C ILE A 132 -5.23 -1.76 1.87
N THR A 133 -4.66 -2.92 2.18
CA THR A 133 -3.89 -3.17 3.40
C THR A 133 -2.42 -3.12 3.08
N VAL A 134 -1.70 -2.24 3.78
CA VAL A 134 -0.24 -2.15 3.77
C VAL A 134 0.27 -2.79 5.04
N VAL A 135 1.21 -3.72 4.96
CA VAL A 135 1.92 -4.24 6.15
C VAL A 135 3.39 -3.87 6.03
N ALA A 136 3.87 -3.05 6.96
CA ALA A 136 5.27 -2.64 7.04
C ALA A 136 5.92 -3.13 8.36
N PRO A 137 7.26 -3.11 8.48
CA PRO A 137 7.94 -3.55 9.70
C PRO A 137 7.55 -2.78 10.97
N ASP A 138 7.29 -1.47 10.85
CA ASP A 138 6.86 -0.61 11.95
C ASP A 138 6.06 0.62 11.47
N GLU A 139 5.56 1.42 12.43
CA GLU A 139 4.91 2.72 12.19
C GLU A 139 5.90 3.89 12.08
N GLY A 140 7.19 3.58 11.90
CA GLY A 140 8.28 4.53 11.80
C GLY A 140 8.30 5.28 10.47
N GLU A 141 9.42 5.97 10.21
CA GLU A 141 9.60 6.76 8.99
C GLU A 141 9.47 5.91 7.71
N PHE A 142 9.98 4.69 7.73
CA PHE A 142 9.90 3.77 6.60
C PHE A 142 8.44 3.38 6.30
N GLY A 143 7.70 2.88 7.30
CA GLY A 143 6.30 2.50 7.13
C GLY A 143 5.43 3.68 6.66
N ARG A 144 5.63 4.88 7.21
CA ARG A 144 4.94 6.11 6.75
C ARG A 144 5.27 6.43 5.30
N THR A 145 6.54 6.33 4.91
CA THR A 145 6.94 6.59 3.52
C THR A 145 6.26 5.62 2.54
N VAL A 146 6.12 4.34 2.91
CA VAL A 146 5.38 3.35 2.10
C VAL A 146 3.93 3.79 1.93
N VAL A 147 3.25 4.12 3.03
CA VAL A 147 1.83 4.54 3.02
C VAL A 147 1.61 5.84 2.26
N ASP A 148 2.45 6.86 2.49
CA ASP A 148 2.34 8.17 1.85
C ASP A 148 2.56 8.06 0.34
N THR A 149 3.55 7.27 -0.09
CA THR A 149 3.82 7.04 -1.51
C THR A 149 2.64 6.34 -2.20
N LEU A 150 2.05 5.35 -1.54
CA LEU A 150 0.89 4.64 -2.07
C LEU A 150 -0.34 5.56 -2.15
N THR A 151 -0.59 6.34 -1.10
CA THR A 151 -1.68 7.33 -1.07
C THR A 151 -1.56 8.31 -2.25
N ALA A 152 -0.37 8.87 -2.48
CA ALA A 152 -0.14 9.76 -3.61
C ALA A 152 -0.36 9.08 -4.99
N CYS A 153 -0.04 7.80 -5.11
CA CYS A 153 -0.28 7.02 -6.33
C CYS A 153 -1.77 6.66 -6.52
N LEU A 154 -2.53 6.50 -5.44
CA LEU A 154 -3.98 6.28 -5.46
C LEU A 154 -4.74 7.56 -5.85
N ASP A 155 -4.28 8.72 -5.39
CA ASP A 155 -4.85 10.03 -5.72
C ASP A 155 -4.63 10.44 -7.19
N GLY A 156 -3.72 9.76 -7.89
CA GLY A 156 -3.53 9.92 -9.32
C GLY A 156 -2.64 11.09 -9.73
N GLY A 157 -1.53 11.34 -9.02
CA GLY A 157 -0.60 12.44 -9.32
C GLY A 157 -0.19 12.62 -10.79
N PRO A 158 0.43 13.76 -11.12
CA PRO A 158 -0.15 14.99 -11.67
C PRO A 158 -0.59 14.94 -13.15
N ASP A 159 -0.96 13.78 -13.71
CA ASP A 159 -1.35 13.65 -15.12
C ASP A 159 -2.87 13.51 -15.37
N GLY A 160 -3.70 13.97 -14.42
CA GLY A 160 -5.15 14.07 -14.60
C GLY A 160 -5.56 15.38 -15.29
N GLY A 161 -5.51 15.40 -16.62
CA GLY A 161 -6.10 16.43 -17.49
C GLY A 161 -7.16 15.86 -18.41
#